data_AF-A0AAD7DBK1-F1
#
_entry.id   AF-A0AAD7DBK1-F1
#
_cell.length_a   1.000
_cell.length_b   1.000
_cell.length_c   1.000
_cell.angle_alpha   90.00
_cell.angle_beta   90.00
_cell.angle_gamma   90.00
#
_symmetry.space_group_name_H-M   'P 1'
#
loop_
_entity.id
_entity.type
_entity.pdbx_description
1 polymer ?
#
loop_
_entity_poly.entity_id
_entity_poly.type
_entity_poly.pdbx_seq_one_letter_code
_entity_poly.pdbx_strand_id
1 'polypeptide(L)' 'LADDESGPTWYSISKGTFIGVTLSNHMALAATVGISGSHMKGYRTQALALAAFNEMQQFGLLGVIPK' A
#
# COMPACT_ATOMS: atom_id res chain seq x y z
N LEU A 1 -29.22 10.00 -1.68
CA LEU A 1 -28.06 9.96 -2.59
C LEU A 1 -26.85 10.05 -1.68
N ALA A 2 -26.17 8.94 -1.45
CA ALA A 2 -24.96 8.97 -0.62
C ALA A 2 -23.89 9.70 -1.43
N ASP A 3 -23.32 10.76 -0.87
CA ASP A 3 -22.15 11.42 -1.42
C ASP A 3 -21.02 10.41 -1.53
N ASP A 4 -20.84 9.86 -2.73
CA ASP A 4 -19.67 9.08 -3.13
C ASP A 4 -18.51 10.06 -3.36
N GLU A 5 -18.16 10.79 -2.30
CA GLU A 5 -17.04 11.75 -2.24
C GLU A 5 -15.69 11.03 -2.03
N SER A 6 -15.55 9.82 -2.56
CA SER A 6 -14.36 9.01 -2.35
C SER A 6 -13.49 9.07 -3.59
N GLY A 7 -12.65 10.12 -3.67
CA GLY A 7 -11.57 10.20 -4.65
C GLY A 7 -10.68 8.94 -4.66
N PRO A 8 -9.80 8.80 -5.67
CA PRO A 8 -9.06 7.55 -5.87
C PRO A 8 -8.24 7.17 -4.62
N THR A 9 -8.38 5.92 -4.18
CA THR A 9 -7.61 5.40 -3.04
C THR A 9 -6.19 5.08 -3.48
N TRP A 10 -5.21 5.61 -2.76
CA TRP A 10 -3.80 5.31 -2.92
C TRP A 10 -3.38 4.22 -1.94
N TYR A 11 -2.71 3.19 -2.43
CA TYR A 11 -2.25 2.06 -1.62
C TYR A 11 -0.75 2.16 -1.39
N SER A 12 -0.33 2.12 -0.13
CA SER A 12 1.06 1.90 0.27
C SER A 12 1.26 0.43 0.59
N ILE A 13 2.26 -0.20 -0.02
CA ILE A 13 2.62 -1.60 0.16
C ILE A 13 4.01 -1.63 0.78
N SER A 14 4.09 -1.90 2.07
CA SER A 14 5.35 -1.90 2.82
C SER A 14 5.99 -3.29 2.86
N LYS A 15 5.17 -4.35 2.79
CA LYS A 15 5.63 -5.74 2.73
C LYS A 15 4.80 -6.55 1.74
N GLY A 16 5.44 -7.26 0.81
CA GLY A 16 4.77 -8.03 -0.24
C GLY A 16 5.71 -8.55 -1.31
N THR A 17 5.20 -9.17 -2.38
CA THR A 17 6.04 -9.58 -3.55
C THR A 17 6.65 -8.39 -4.29
N PHE A 18 6.06 -7.21 -4.12
CA PHE A 18 6.66 -5.93 -4.45
C PHE A 18 6.23 -4.90 -3.39
N ILE A 19 6.98 -3.79 -3.32
CA ILE A 19 6.72 -2.69 -2.39
C ILE A 19 6.59 -1.38 -3.18
N GLY A 20 5.85 -0.42 -2.64
CA GLY A 20 5.70 0.90 -3.23
C GLY A 20 4.34 1.52 -3.01
N VAL A 21 4.04 2.58 -3.76
CA VAL A 21 2.74 3.26 -3.73
C VAL A 21 2.05 3.12 -5.09
N THR A 22 0.77 2.75 -5.11
CA THR A 22 -0.01 2.54 -6.34
C THR A 22 -1.45 3.02 -6.20
N LEU A 23 -2.06 3.40 -7.32
CA LEU A 23 -3.50 3.66 -7.43
C LEU A 23 -4.33 2.40 -7.69
N SER A 24 -3.68 1.30 -8.08
CA SER A 24 -4.39 0.07 -8.45
C SER A 24 -4.60 -0.83 -7.24
N ASN A 25 -5.87 -0.97 -6.83
CA ASN A 25 -6.27 -1.93 -5.80
C ASN A 25 -5.86 -3.37 -6.19
N HIS A 26 -6.03 -3.73 -7.46
CA HIS A 26 -5.65 -5.04 -7.97
C HIS A 26 -4.15 -5.29 -7.78
N MET A 27 -3.30 -4.31 -8.11
CA MET A 27 -1.86 -4.46 -7.90
C MET A 27 -1.51 -4.60 -6.42
N ALA A 28 -2.13 -3.81 -5.54
CA ALA A 28 -1.89 -3.90 -4.10
C ALA A 28 -2.31 -5.26 -3.51
N LEU A 29 -3.45 -5.79 -3.95
CA LEU A 29 -3.88 -7.14 -3.60
C LEU A 29 -2.95 -8.21 -4.16
N ALA A 30 -2.55 -8.12 -5.43
CA ALA A 30 -1.61 -9.07 -6.03
C ALA A 30 -0.27 -9.11 -5.27
N ALA A 31 0.13 -7.98 -4.68
CA ALA A 31 1.34 -7.84 -3.87
C ALA A 31 1.26 -8.51 -2.49
N THR A 32 0.07 -8.77 -1.95
CA THR A 32 -0.13 -9.14 -0.54
C THR A 32 -0.96 -10.40 -0.33
N VAL A 33 -1.84 -10.75 -1.28
CA VAL A 33 -2.71 -11.93 -1.20
C VAL A 33 -1.88 -13.21 -1.08
N GLY A 34 -2.19 -13.97 -0.02
CA GLY A 34 -1.53 -15.25 0.29
C GLY A 34 -0.13 -15.12 0.88
N ILE A 35 0.34 -13.90 1.18
CA ILE A 35 1.69 -13.68 1.71
C ILE A 35 1.60 -13.37 3.21
N SER A 36 2.09 -14.31 4.02
CA SER A 36 2.17 -14.12 5.47
C SER A 36 3.12 -12.97 5.83
N GLY A 37 2.69 -12.10 6.74
CA GLY A 37 3.47 -10.92 7.15
C GLY A 37 3.52 -9.80 6.11
N SER A 38 2.73 -9.88 5.03
CA SER A 38 2.54 -8.76 4.11
C SER A 38 1.79 -7.59 4.78
N HIS A 39 1.98 -6.39 4.24
CA HIS A 39 1.39 -5.18 4.77
C HIS A 39 1.07 -4.20 3.65
N MET A 40 -0.21 -3.87 3.50
CA MET A 40 -0.69 -2.77 2.67
C MET A 40 -1.73 -1.92 3.41
N LYS A 41 -1.81 -0.62 3.06
CA LYS A 41 -2.82 0.30 3.60
C LYS A 41 -3.28 1.31 2.55
N GLY A 42 -4.58 1.60 2.53
CA GLY A 42 -5.21 2.59 1.66
C GLY A 42 -5.27 4.00 2.27
N TYR A 43 -5.13 5.02 1.44
CA TYR A 43 -5.10 6.43 1.81
C TYR A 43 -5.87 7.28 0.79
N ARG A 44 -6.40 8.42 1.23
CA ARG A 44 -7.17 9.33 0.37
C ARG A 44 -6.30 10.13 -0.61
N THR A 45 -5.01 10.31 -0.34
CA THR A 45 -4.09 11.09 -1.17
C THR A 45 -2.76 10.39 -1.36
N GLN A 46 -2.08 10.68 -2.48
CA GLN A 46 -0.74 10.17 -2.76
C GLN A 46 0.26 10.57 -1.68
N ALA A 47 0.18 11.82 -1.20
CA ALA A 47 1.08 12.35 -0.20
C ALA A 47 1.02 11.55 1.11
N LEU A 48 -0.18 11.16 1.56
CA LEU A 48 -0.35 10.33 2.76
C LEU A 48 0.20 8.91 2.56
N ALA A 49 -0.03 8.31 1.39
CA ALA A 49 0.50 6.98 1.07
C ALA A 49 2.04 6.98 1.02
N LEU A 50 2.64 8.01 0.40
CA LEU A 50 4.09 8.19 0.35
C LEU A 50 4.68 8.47 1.73
N ALA A 51 4.05 9.32 2.54
CA ALA A 51 4.49 9.60 3.90
C ALA A 51 4.56 8.32 4.73
N ALA A 52 3.52 7.48 4.68
CA ALA A 52 3.50 6.20 5.38
C ALA A 52 4.53 5.20 4.83
N PHE A 53 4.76 5.19 3.51
CA PHE A 53 5.80 4.35 2.93
C PHE A 53 7.20 4.78 3.41
N ASN A 54 7.48 6.08 3.39
CA ASN A 54 8.74 6.64 3.83
C ASN A 54 8.97 6.44 5.34
N GLU A 55 7.93 6.53 6.15
CA GLU A 55 8.00 6.19 7.58
C GLU A 55 8.44 4.73 7.78
N MET A 56 7.83 3.79 7.07
CA MET A 56 8.24 2.38 7.10
C MET A 56 9.68 2.18 6.60
N GLN A 57 10.14 2.98 5.62
CA GLN A 57 11.53 2.98 5.17
C GLN A 57 12.49 3.47 6.26
N GLN A 58 12.16 4.56 6.95
CA GLN A 58 12.98 5.13 8.02
C GLN A 58 13.17 4.16 9.19
N PHE A 59 12.14 3.37 9.51
CA PHE A 59 12.21 2.33 10.54
C PHE A 59 12.80 0.99 10.04
N GLY A 60 13.20 0.88 8.77
CA GLY A 60 13.74 -0.36 8.22
C GLY A 60 12.70 -1.50 8.14
N LEU A 61 11.42 -1.16 8.03
CA LEU A 61 10.29 -2.10 8.03
C LEU A 61 9.79 -2.48 6.64
N LEU A 62 10.43 -1.97 5.58
CA LEU A 62 10.15 -2.40 4.21
C LEU A 62 10.68 -3.81 3.97
N GLY A 63 9.95 -4.62 3.20
CA GLY A 63 10.39 -5.97 2.89
C GLY A 63 9.74 -6.55 1.64
N VAL A 64 10.56 -7.00 0.70
CA VAL A 64 10.09 -7.83 -0.42
C VAL A 64 10.10 -9.29 0.04
N ILE A 65 8.94 -9.95 -0.07
CA ILE A 65 8.73 -11.34 0.31
C ILE A 65 8.53 -12.13 -0.99
N PRO A 66 9.49 -12.96 -1.42
CA PRO A 66 9.30 -13.80 -2.61
C PRO A 66 8.17 -14.82 -2.36
N LYS A 67 7.43 -15.13 -3.43
CA LYS A 67 6.39 -16.17 -3.44
C LYS A 67 7.00 -17.56 -3.57
#